data_AF-A0A1F7GLP5-F1
#
_entry.id   AF-A0A1F7GLP5-F1
#
_cell.length_a   1.000
_cell.length_b   1.000
_cell.length_c   1.000
_cell.angle_alpha   90.00
_cell.angle_beta   90.00
_cell.angle_gamma   90.00
#
_symmetry.space_group_name_H-M   'P 1'
#
loop_
_entity.id
_entity.type
_entity.pdbx_description
1 polymer ?
#
loop_
_entity_poly.entity_id
_entity_poly.type
_entity_poly.pdbx_seq_one_letter_code
_entity_poly.pdbx_strand_id
1 'polypeptide(L)'
;SRLDLTPFAAPTTHLLKKTEAIVIIARSKANTLLLSKRDENEADHPAAVNTTDPIWIWDGIRGVLTKQGLRYFPERFTDDHGGRTRKTILTDPRICAVPGWSIRFDEPTVILPQPHQAQTVGGRTQLATNATPRDYLTTLSGPMYAGETGRTIEDFLTDFAVHLHETGQVSYEWNQQSAVWLIGNVDPQTGSVPYGFWYRGSRQLELSAGSPGSQFGLWGTAPTVRLIGV
;
A
#
# COMPACT_ATOMS: atom_id res chain seq x y z
N SER A 1 -13.73 8.87 5.56
CA SER A 1 -13.07 8.60 4.26
C SER A 1 -12.08 9.72 3.99
N ARG A 2 -11.04 9.45 3.18
CA ARG A 2 -10.01 10.42 2.81
C ARG A 2 -9.85 10.47 1.30
N LEU A 3 -9.57 11.66 0.75
CA LEU A 3 -9.25 11.88 -0.65
C LEU A 3 -7.74 12.07 -0.80
N ASP A 4 -7.09 11.18 -1.54
CA ASP A 4 -5.63 11.19 -1.73
C ASP A 4 -5.22 11.36 -3.20
N LEU A 5 -4.06 11.96 -3.41
CA LEU A 5 -3.46 12.18 -4.73
C LEU A 5 -2.20 11.32 -4.89
N THR A 6 -2.25 10.28 -5.73
CA THR A 6 -1.07 9.47 -6.06
C THR A 6 -0.41 9.95 -7.36
N PRO A 7 0.86 10.43 -7.33
CA PRO A 7 1.57 10.90 -8.52
C PRO A 7 2.19 9.75 -9.32
N PHE A 8 1.40 9.02 -10.13
CA PHE A 8 1.91 7.95 -10.99
C PHE A 8 2.96 8.41 -12.02
N ALA A 9 2.97 9.69 -12.41
CA ALA A 9 4.03 10.23 -13.29
C ALA A 9 5.40 10.30 -12.62
N ALA A 10 5.45 10.42 -11.29
CA ALA A 10 6.71 10.47 -10.55
C ALA A 10 7.31 9.07 -10.42
N PRO A 11 8.57 8.81 -10.84
CA PRO A 11 9.19 7.50 -10.70
C PRO A 11 9.03 6.96 -9.28
N THR A 12 8.73 5.66 -9.13
CA THR A 12 8.50 5.06 -7.80
C THR A 12 9.73 5.20 -6.90
N THR A 13 10.93 5.18 -7.49
CA THR A 13 12.21 5.47 -6.81
C THR A 13 12.31 6.91 -6.29
N HIS A 14 11.63 7.87 -6.92
CA HIS A 14 11.52 9.23 -6.41
C HIS A 14 10.60 9.28 -5.19
N LEU A 15 9.45 8.59 -5.23
CA LEU A 15 8.53 8.50 -4.09
C LEU A 15 9.20 7.85 -2.89
N LEU A 16 9.97 6.78 -3.09
CA LEU A 16 10.77 6.15 -2.04
C LEU A 16 11.72 7.14 -1.34
N LYS A 17 12.49 7.91 -2.11
CA LYS A 17 13.38 8.95 -1.55
C LYS A 17 12.63 10.02 -0.77
N LYS A 18 11.41 10.38 -1.21
CA LYS A 18 10.57 11.35 -0.50
C LYS A 18 10.01 10.77 0.80
N THR A 19 9.52 9.54 0.77
CA THR A 19 9.07 8.82 1.97
C THR A 19 10.20 8.67 2.98
N GLU A 20 11.41 8.32 2.53
CA GLU A 20 12.61 8.22 3.37
C GLU A 20 12.92 9.56 4.05
N ALA A 21 12.95 10.66 3.28
CA ALA A 21 13.17 11.98 3.84
C ALA A 21 12.10 12.36 4.88
N ILE A 22 10.83 12.00 4.65
CA ILE A 22 9.73 12.25 5.60
C ILE A 22 9.93 11.46 6.88
N VAL A 23 10.31 10.18 6.82
CA VAL A 23 10.63 9.36 8.00
C VAL A 23 11.78 9.97 8.81
N ILE A 24 12.85 10.41 8.13
CA ILE A 24 14.00 11.04 8.78
C ILE A 24 13.61 12.37 9.44
N ILE A 25 12.81 13.20 8.75
CA ILE A 25 12.32 14.48 9.30
C ILE A 25 11.38 14.26 10.48
N ALA A 26 10.46 13.30 10.39
CA ALA A 26 9.54 12.97 11.48
C ALA A 26 10.29 12.52 12.74
N ARG A 27 11.43 11.85 12.58
CA ARG A 27 12.30 11.50 13.70
C ARG A 27 13.00 12.72 14.32
N SER A 28 13.43 13.69 13.51
CA SER A 28 14.27 14.82 13.94
C SER A 28 13.50 15.94 14.64
N LYS A 29 12.20 16.12 14.34
CA LYS A 29 11.34 17.16 14.92
C LYS A 29 10.88 16.92 16.37
N ALA A 30 11.74 16.34 17.21
CA ALA A 30 11.53 16.02 18.65
C ALA A 30 10.79 14.70 18.95
N ASN A 31 11.33 13.54 18.53
CA ASN A 31 10.76 12.21 18.84
C ASN A 31 9.29 12.05 18.40
N THR A 32 8.83 12.83 17.42
CA THR A 32 7.43 12.85 16.94
C THR A 32 7.05 11.65 16.08
N LEU A 33 7.99 10.73 15.80
CA LEU A 33 7.63 9.47 15.16
C LEU A 33 7.01 8.54 16.20
N LEU A 34 5.76 8.18 15.98
CA LEU A 34 4.92 7.39 16.89
C LEU A 34 4.52 6.07 16.22
N LEU A 35 4.24 5.06 17.03
CA LEU A 35 3.61 3.81 16.61
C LEU A 35 2.12 4.06 16.33
N SER A 36 1.49 3.26 15.45
CA SER A 36 0.06 3.41 15.20
C SER A 36 -0.76 2.99 16.41
N LYS A 37 -1.84 3.73 16.64
CA LYS A 37 -2.84 3.42 17.67
C LYS A 37 -4.08 2.77 17.07
N ARG A 38 -4.70 1.86 17.83
CA ARG A 38 -6.03 1.30 17.49
C ARG A 38 -7.16 2.20 17.96
N ASP A 39 -6.93 2.89 19.07
CA ASP A 39 -7.86 3.84 19.68
C ASP A 39 -7.11 5.16 19.88
N GLU A 40 -7.75 6.27 19.50
CA GLU A 40 -7.17 7.61 19.64
C GLU A 40 -6.83 7.96 21.10
N ASN A 41 -7.48 7.30 22.07
CA ASN A 41 -7.23 7.45 23.50
C ASN A 41 -6.05 6.63 24.01
N GLU A 42 -5.45 5.74 23.20
CA GLU A 42 -4.23 5.03 23.59
C GLU A 42 -3.08 6.01 23.81
N ALA A 43 -2.16 5.68 24.72
CA ALA A 43 -0.98 6.50 24.97
C ALA A 43 -0.08 6.55 23.72
N ASP A 44 0.58 7.68 23.49
CA ASP A 44 1.61 7.78 22.47
C ASP A 44 2.81 6.89 22.80
N HIS A 45 3.22 6.10 21.82
CA HIS A 45 4.41 5.27 21.92
C HIS A 45 5.42 5.68 20.84
N PRO A 46 6.62 6.14 21.20
CA PRO A 46 7.64 6.49 20.22
C PRO A 46 8.04 5.30 19.36
N ALA A 47 8.13 5.51 18.05
CA ALA A 47 8.76 4.57 17.14
C ALA A 47 10.23 4.90 16.96
N ALA A 48 11.09 3.89 17.04
CA ALA A 48 12.50 4.03 16.71
C ALA A 48 12.69 3.92 15.18
N VAL A 49 13.74 4.57 14.65
CA VAL A 49 14.10 4.54 13.22
C VAL A 49 15.54 4.09 13.05
N ASN A 50 15.77 3.22 12.07
CA ASN A 50 17.09 2.96 11.52
C ASN A 50 17.49 4.12 10.60
N THR A 51 18.33 5.03 11.09
CA THR A 51 18.71 6.23 10.34
C THR A 51 19.68 5.95 9.19
N THR A 52 20.29 4.77 9.14
CA THR A 52 21.18 4.36 8.06
C THR A 52 20.43 3.66 6.92
N ASP A 53 19.30 3.03 7.22
CA ASP A 53 18.46 2.34 6.25
C ASP A 53 16.99 2.42 6.71
N PRO A 54 16.33 3.59 6.58
CA PRO A 54 14.97 3.81 7.10
C PRO A 54 13.89 3.17 6.22
N ILE A 55 14.23 2.82 4.97
CA ILE A 55 13.37 2.09 4.05
C ILE A 55 14.17 0.94 3.44
N TRP A 56 13.87 -0.27 3.89
CA TRP A 56 14.44 -1.47 3.30
C TRP A 56 13.57 -1.97 2.14
N ILE A 57 14.21 -2.31 1.03
CA ILE A 57 13.55 -2.80 -0.17
C ILE A 57 14.25 -4.09 -0.59
N TRP A 58 13.49 -5.18 -0.68
CA TRP A 58 13.98 -6.46 -1.20
C TRP A 58 14.54 -6.29 -2.61
N ASP A 59 15.67 -6.95 -2.91
CA ASP A 59 16.39 -6.78 -4.17
C ASP A 59 15.55 -7.10 -5.41
N GLY A 60 14.62 -8.06 -5.31
CA GLY A 60 13.67 -8.35 -6.39
C GLY A 60 12.77 -7.14 -6.72
N ILE A 61 12.19 -6.52 -5.69
CA ILE A 61 11.41 -5.28 -5.85
C ILE A 61 12.29 -4.15 -6.39
N ARG A 62 13.50 -3.97 -5.84
CA ARG A 62 14.45 -2.95 -6.31
C ARG A 62 14.79 -3.11 -7.79
N GLY A 63 15.03 -4.34 -8.22
CA GLY A 63 15.33 -4.70 -9.61
C GLY A 63 14.17 -4.37 -10.55
N VAL A 64 12.94 -4.76 -10.21
CA VAL A 64 11.77 -4.49 -11.05
C VAL A 64 11.43 -3.00 -11.10
N LEU A 65 11.59 -2.27 -9.98
CA LEU A 65 11.38 -0.82 -9.94
C LEU A 65 12.40 -0.06 -10.81
N THR A 66 13.67 -0.46 -10.75
CA THR A 66 14.75 0.16 -11.54
C THR A 66 14.52 0.00 -13.04
N LYS A 67 14.01 -1.17 -13.45
CA LYS A 67 13.67 -1.47 -14.86
C LYS A 67 12.31 -0.94 -15.30
N GLN A 68 11.55 -0.32 -14.38
CA GLN A 68 10.13 0.03 -14.59
C GLN A 68 9.28 -1.16 -15.08
N GLY A 69 9.59 -2.35 -14.57
CA GLY A 69 9.03 -3.62 -15.04
C GLY A 69 7.69 -4.00 -14.41
N LEU A 70 7.22 -3.28 -13.38
CA LEU A 70 5.97 -3.62 -12.70
C LEU A 70 4.78 -3.51 -13.66
N ARG A 71 3.83 -4.42 -13.44
CA ARG A 71 2.53 -4.38 -14.09
C ARG A 71 1.49 -3.89 -13.10
N TYR A 72 0.54 -3.12 -13.62
CA TYR A 72 -0.44 -2.39 -12.84
C TYR A 72 -1.84 -2.94 -13.10
N PHE A 73 -2.62 -3.08 -12.03
CA PHE A 73 -4.01 -3.56 -12.06
C PHE A 73 -4.16 -4.88 -12.82
N PRO A 74 -3.49 -5.95 -12.37
CA PRO A 74 -3.69 -7.28 -12.95
C PRO A 74 -5.14 -7.73 -12.77
N GLU A 75 -5.67 -8.47 -13.73
CA GLU A 75 -6.99 -9.09 -13.66
C GLU A 75 -6.94 -10.43 -12.89
N ARG A 76 -5.77 -11.07 -12.91
CA ARG A 76 -5.49 -12.36 -12.25
C ARG A 76 -4.00 -12.50 -11.97
N PHE A 77 -3.64 -13.35 -11.01
CA PHE A 77 -2.24 -13.68 -10.72
C PHE A 77 -1.83 -15.02 -11.34
N THR A 78 -1.64 -14.99 -12.65
CA THR A 78 -1.10 -16.06 -13.51
C THR A 78 -0.06 -15.46 -14.45
N ASP A 79 0.62 -16.28 -15.27
CA ASP A 79 1.57 -15.76 -16.27
C ASP A 79 0.92 -14.74 -17.22
N ASP A 80 -0.33 -15.00 -17.64
CA ASP A 80 -1.20 -14.03 -18.32
C ASP A 80 -2.00 -13.21 -17.29
N HIS A 81 -1.33 -12.28 -16.62
CA HIS A 81 -1.92 -11.50 -15.53
C HIS A 81 -2.86 -10.35 -16.01
N GLY A 82 -2.90 -10.03 -17.31
CA GLY A 82 -3.75 -8.95 -17.88
C GLY A 82 -3.38 -7.51 -17.45
N GLY A 83 -2.31 -7.36 -16.67
CA GLY A 83 -1.88 -6.10 -16.07
C GLY A 83 -1.23 -5.14 -17.08
N ARG A 84 -1.41 -3.85 -16.85
CA ARG A 84 -1.00 -2.76 -17.75
C ARG A 84 0.41 -2.25 -17.44
N THR A 85 1.02 -1.62 -18.43
CA THR A 85 2.31 -0.93 -18.23
C THR A 85 2.10 0.42 -17.55
N ARG A 86 3.16 0.96 -16.93
CA ARG A 86 3.13 2.33 -16.40
C ARG A 86 2.68 3.35 -17.45
N LYS A 87 3.27 3.30 -18.65
CA LYS A 87 2.93 4.21 -19.75
C LYS A 87 1.44 4.18 -20.08
N THR A 88 0.82 3.00 -20.06
CA THR A 88 -0.60 2.82 -20.31
C THR A 88 -1.47 3.45 -19.23
N ILE A 89 -1.14 3.27 -17.94
CA ILE A 89 -1.97 3.78 -16.85
C ILE A 89 -1.89 5.30 -16.67
N LEU A 90 -0.80 5.94 -17.11
CA LEU A 90 -0.63 7.40 -16.99
C LEU A 90 -1.68 8.17 -17.79
N THR A 91 -2.22 7.58 -18.85
CA THR A 91 -3.23 8.19 -19.72
C THR A 91 -4.57 7.47 -19.68
N ASP A 92 -4.74 6.48 -18.78
CA ASP A 92 -6.01 5.77 -18.64
C ASP A 92 -6.93 6.55 -17.68
N PRO A 93 -8.03 7.15 -18.17
CA PRO A 93 -8.91 7.97 -17.34
C PRO A 93 -9.57 7.17 -16.22
N ARG A 94 -9.63 5.83 -16.31
CA ARG A 94 -10.18 4.98 -15.25
C ARG A 94 -9.23 4.84 -14.05
N ILE A 95 -7.95 5.19 -14.23
CA ILE A 95 -6.92 5.11 -13.19
C ILE A 95 -6.44 6.51 -12.81
N CYS A 96 -6.06 7.31 -13.79
CA CYS A 96 -5.57 8.68 -13.62
C CYS A 96 -6.64 9.67 -14.07
N ALA A 97 -7.34 10.28 -13.12
CA ALA A 97 -8.35 11.30 -13.42
C ALA A 97 -7.76 12.53 -14.14
N VAL A 98 -6.50 12.82 -13.85
CA VAL A 98 -5.67 13.79 -14.57
C VAL A 98 -4.42 13.02 -15.04
N PRO A 99 -3.94 13.17 -16.29
CA PRO A 99 -2.81 12.41 -16.78
C PRO A 99 -1.62 12.39 -15.80
N GLY A 100 -1.24 11.19 -15.37
CA GLY A 100 -0.17 10.97 -14.40
C GLY A 100 -0.52 11.14 -12.92
N TRP A 101 -1.77 11.47 -12.60
CA TRP A 101 -2.27 11.64 -11.23
C TRP A 101 -3.53 10.81 -11.02
N SER A 102 -3.47 9.90 -10.05
CA SER A 102 -4.66 9.19 -9.59
C SER A 102 -5.24 9.89 -8.37
N ILE A 103 -6.55 10.09 -8.39
CA ILE A 103 -7.31 10.65 -7.28
C ILE A 103 -8.06 9.48 -6.65
N ARG A 104 -7.79 9.22 -5.38
CA ARG A 104 -8.24 8.03 -4.66
C ARG A 104 -9.14 8.42 -3.51
N PHE A 105 -10.16 7.61 -3.27
CA PHE A 105 -11.02 7.69 -2.11
C PHE A 105 -10.84 6.43 -1.29
N ASP A 106 -10.36 6.63 -0.06
CA ASP A 106 -9.94 5.55 0.82
C ASP A 106 -10.75 5.54 2.12
N GLU A 107 -10.94 4.33 2.64
CA GLU A 107 -11.17 4.15 4.07
C GLU A 107 -9.89 4.55 4.82
N PRO A 108 -9.98 5.33 5.92
CA PRO A 108 -8.81 5.80 6.68
C PRO A 108 -8.20 4.67 7.54
N THR A 109 -7.86 3.56 6.92
CA THR A 109 -7.45 2.33 7.58
C THR A 109 -5.93 2.28 7.70
N VAL A 110 -5.42 2.64 8.87
CA VAL A 110 -3.99 2.59 9.21
C VAL A 110 -3.57 1.25 9.80
N ILE A 111 -4.53 0.54 10.40
CA ILE A 111 -4.42 -0.83 10.91
C ILE A 111 -5.53 -1.64 10.24
N LEU A 112 -5.14 -2.68 9.50
CA LEU A 112 -6.07 -3.52 8.75
C LEU A 112 -6.99 -4.31 9.71
N PRO A 113 -8.29 -4.43 9.37
CA PRO A 113 -9.24 -5.17 10.21
C PRO A 113 -8.88 -6.66 10.20
N GLN A 114 -8.83 -7.27 11.38
CA GLN A 114 -8.71 -8.73 11.50
C GLN A 114 -10.06 -9.41 11.18
N PRO A 115 -10.11 -10.74 10.92
CA PRO A 115 -11.34 -11.44 10.54
C PRO A 115 -12.56 -11.20 11.43
N HIS A 116 -12.34 -10.95 12.72
CA HIS A 116 -13.42 -10.72 13.71
C HIS A 116 -13.71 -9.22 13.95
N GLN A 117 -13.00 -8.34 13.25
CA GLN A 117 -13.06 -6.88 13.39
C GLN A 117 -13.57 -6.19 12.12
N ALA A 118 -13.71 -6.91 11.01
CA ALA A 118 -14.25 -6.36 9.77
C ALA A 118 -15.68 -5.87 9.98
N GLN A 119 -15.93 -4.64 9.56
CA GLN A 119 -17.23 -3.99 9.68
C GLN A 119 -17.92 -3.88 8.33
N THR A 120 -19.23 -3.66 8.34
CA THR A 120 -19.96 -3.28 7.12
C THR A 120 -19.84 -1.77 6.92
N VAL A 121 -19.23 -1.35 5.82
CA VAL A 121 -19.05 0.05 5.43
C VAL A 121 -19.66 0.25 4.05
N GLY A 122 -20.57 1.23 3.91
CA GLY A 122 -21.21 1.52 2.62
C GLY A 122 -21.98 0.36 2.00
N GLY A 123 -22.47 -0.59 2.82
CA GLY A 123 -23.22 -1.75 2.35
C GLY A 123 -22.37 -2.97 1.96
N ARG A 124 -21.04 -2.90 2.10
CA ARG A 124 -20.14 -4.05 1.92
C ARG A 124 -19.32 -4.35 3.17
N THR A 125 -18.89 -5.59 3.32
CA THR A 125 -17.95 -5.96 4.39
C THR A 125 -16.56 -5.42 4.08
N GLN A 126 -15.83 -4.93 5.07
CA GLN A 126 -14.41 -4.59 4.92
C GLN A 126 -13.58 -5.85 4.63
N LEU A 127 -12.54 -5.70 3.82
CA LEU A 127 -11.58 -6.78 3.59
C LEU A 127 -10.74 -7.00 4.85
N ALA A 128 -10.99 -8.13 5.53
CA ALA A 128 -10.18 -8.56 6.65
C ALA A 128 -8.82 -9.10 6.20
N THR A 129 -7.82 -9.08 7.09
CA THR A 129 -6.57 -9.85 6.94
C THR A 129 -6.83 -11.36 6.85
N ASN A 130 -5.76 -12.13 6.63
CA ASN A 130 -5.75 -13.60 6.60
C ASN A 130 -6.27 -14.23 5.29
N ALA A 131 -6.15 -13.54 4.15
CA ALA A 131 -6.36 -14.14 2.83
C ALA A 131 -5.12 -13.99 1.94
N THR A 132 -5.08 -14.74 0.83
CA THR A 132 -3.99 -14.62 -0.14
C THR A 132 -4.20 -13.40 -1.05
N PRO A 133 -3.15 -12.86 -1.70
CA PRO A 133 -3.32 -11.86 -2.75
C PRO A 133 -4.35 -12.26 -3.81
N ARG A 134 -4.34 -13.54 -4.22
CA ARG A 134 -5.28 -14.09 -5.17
C ARG A 134 -6.72 -14.01 -4.67
N ASP A 135 -6.97 -14.41 -3.44
CA ASP A 135 -8.32 -14.36 -2.85
C ASP A 135 -8.82 -12.91 -2.76
N TYR A 136 -7.95 -11.96 -2.40
CA TYR A 136 -8.30 -10.54 -2.39
C TYR A 136 -8.65 -10.01 -3.77
N LEU A 137 -7.86 -10.34 -4.80
CA LEU A 137 -8.14 -9.91 -6.17
C LEU A 137 -9.44 -10.52 -6.70
N THR A 138 -9.70 -11.79 -6.41
CA THR A 138 -10.96 -12.46 -6.75
C THR A 138 -12.13 -11.81 -6.03
N THR A 139 -11.98 -11.46 -4.75
CA THR A 139 -13.02 -10.78 -3.97
C THR A 139 -13.33 -9.40 -4.55
N LEU A 140 -12.31 -8.60 -4.88
CA LEU A 140 -12.47 -7.28 -5.49
C LEU A 140 -13.11 -7.31 -6.88
N SER A 141 -13.01 -8.43 -7.59
CA SER A 141 -13.67 -8.60 -8.89
C SER A 141 -15.18 -8.87 -8.76
N GLY A 142 -15.68 -9.09 -7.54
CA GLY A 142 -17.10 -9.33 -7.27
C GLY A 142 -17.95 -8.06 -7.32
N PRO A 143 -19.26 -8.17 -7.56
CA PRO A 143 -20.16 -7.02 -7.71
C PRO A 143 -20.26 -6.13 -6.47
N MET A 144 -20.00 -6.68 -5.27
CA MET A 144 -20.01 -5.93 -4.00
C MET A 144 -18.90 -4.88 -3.90
N TYR A 145 -17.79 -5.08 -4.63
CA TYR A 145 -16.61 -4.20 -4.63
C TYR A 145 -16.44 -3.50 -5.98
N ALA A 146 -17.51 -3.41 -6.78
CA ALA A 146 -17.46 -2.81 -8.11
C ALA A 146 -16.95 -1.36 -8.05
N GLY A 147 -15.93 -1.06 -8.85
CA GLY A 147 -15.26 0.24 -8.87
C GLY A 147 -14.07 0.37 -7.91
N GLU A 148 -13.81 -0.65 -7.08
CA GLU A 148 -12.62 -0.70 -6.24
C GLU A 148 -11.44 -1.36 -6.96
N THR A 149 -10.24 -0.93 -6.58
CA THR A 149 -8.98 -1.47 -7.09
C THR A 149 -8.05 -1.79 -5.93
N GLY A 150 -7.10 -2.70 -6.17
CA GLY A 150 -5.96 -2.86 -5.29
C GLY A 150 -5.06 -1.63 -5.27
N ARG A 151 -4.39 -1.40 -4.14
CA ARG A 151 -3.34 -0.38 -4.03
C ARG A 151 -2.06 -0.81 -4.71
N THR A 152 -1.36 0.16 -5.28
CA THR A 152 0.00 0.00 -5.83
C THR A 152 1.05 0.40 -4.80
N ILE A 153 2.34 0.18 -5.11
CA ILE A 153 3.45 0.70 -4.31
C ILE A 153 3.40 2.23 -4.20
N GLU A 154 3.06 2.95 -5.28
CA GLU A 154 2.90 4.40 -5.25
C GLU A 154 1.79 4.85 -4.31
N ASP A 155 0.66 4.13 -4.29
CA ASP A 155 -0.44 4.43 -3.38
C ASP A 155 -0.01 4.24 -1.92
N PHE A 156 0.65 3.12 -1.62
CA PHE A 156 1.15 2.81 -0.28
C PHE A 156 2.17 3.84 0.21
N LEU A 157 3.17 4.18 -0.61
CA LEU A 157 4.20 5.16 -0.23
C LEU A 157 3.62 6.55 -0.01
N THR A 158 2.64 6.94 -0.83
CA THR A 158 1.97 8.23 -0.72
C THR A 158 1.12 8.27 0.55
N ASP A 159 0.27 7.27 0.76
CA ASP A 159 -0.57 7.16 1.95
C ASP A 159 0.27 7.14 3.24
N PHE A 160 1.29 6.27 3.31
CA PHE A 160 2.19 6.19 4.45
C PHE A 160 2.85 7.54 4.75
N ALA A 161 3.39 8.20 3.72
CA ALA A 161 4.06 9.49 3.88
C ALA A 161 3.11 10.60 4.35
N VAL A 162 1.91 10.67 3.78
CA VAL A 162 0.88 11.65 4.16
C VAL A 162 0.40 11.40 5.59
N HIS A 163 0.04 10.16 5.91
CA HIS A 163 -0.40 9.78 7.26
C HIS A 163 0.65 10.11 8.31
N LEU A 164 1.92 9.77 8.04
CA LEU A 164 3.02 10.08 8.92
C LEU A 164 3.22 11.59 9.08
N HIS A 165 3.12 12.35 8.00
CA HIS A 165 3.25 13.79 8.05
C HIS A 165 2.15 14.46 8.88
N GLU A 166 0.91 13.98 8.74
CA GLU A 166 -0.28 14.55 9.40
C GLU A 166 -0.37 14.18 10.88
N THR A 167 -0.01 12.95 11.24
CA THR A 167 -0.29 12.40 12.58
C THR A 167 0.96 12.16 13.41
N GLY A 168 2.14 12.13 12.79
CA GLY A 168 3.38 11.64 13.40
C GLY A 168 3.42 10.12 13.57
N GLN A 169 2.34 9.39 13.28
CA GLN A 169 2.27 7.93 13.44
C GLN A 169 2.69 7.19 12.17
N VAL A 170 3.37 6.06 12.34
CA VAL A 170 3.55 5.08 11.25
C VAL A 170 2.23 4.35 10.99
N SER A 171 2.03 3.84 9.77
CA SER A 171 0.90 2.97 9.43
C SER A 171 1.36 1.57 8.99
N TYR A 172 0.42 0.63 8.91
CA TYR A 172 0.65 -0.75 8.44
C TYR A 172 1.72 -1.50 9.24
N GLU A 173 1.65 -1.45 10.56
CA GLU A 173 2.64 -2.09 11.41
C GLU A 173 2.55 -3.63 11.37
N TRP A 174 3.70 -4.28 11.18
CA TRP A 174 3.83 -5.74 11.25
C TRP A 174 3.34 -6.30 12.59
N ASN A 175 3.76 -5.67 13.69
CA ASN A 175 3.41 -6.09 15.05
C ASN A 175 1.92 -5.96 15.35
N GLN A 176 1.20 -5.12 14.60
CA GLN A 176 -0.25 -5.00 14.68
C GLN A 176 -0.98 -5.83 13.62
N GLN A 177 -0.26 -6.74 12.95
CA GLN A 177 -0.85 -7.66 11.99
C GLN A 177 -1.47 -6.91 10.81
N SER A 178 -0.75 -5.90 10.33
CA SER A 178 -1.28 -4.94 9.36
C SER A 178 -0.40 -4.78 8.12
N ALA A 179 0.41 -5.78 7.79
CA ALA A 179 1.12 -5.78 6.52
C ALA A 179 0.14 -5.83 5.35
N VAL A 180 0.40 -5.01 4.33
CA VAL A 180 -0.53 -4.78 3.22
C VAL A 180 0.01 -5.35 1.93
N TRP A 181 -0.75 -6.27 1.33
CA TRP A 181 -0.59 -6.71 -0.04
C TRP A 181 -0.98 -5.60 -1.00
N LEU A 182 -0.08 -5.30 -1.93
CA LEU A 182 -0.25 -4.26 -2.93
C LEU A 182 -0.72 -4.89 -4.24
N ILE A 183 -1.91 -5.48 -4.18
CA ILE A 183 -2.50 -6.29 -5.27
C ILE A 183 -2.80 -5.49 -6.55
N GLY A 184 -2.63 -4.17 -6.52
CA GLY A 184 -2.59 -3.33 -7.72
C GLY A 184 -1.29 -3.51 -8.52
N ASN A 185 -0.30 -4.24 -8.02
CA ASN A 185 0.94 -4.55 -8.71
C ASN A 185 1.23 -6.05 -8.81
N VAL A 186 1.97 -6.43 -9.85
CA VAL A 186 2.62 -7.74 -9.98
C VAL A 186 3.95 -7.58 -10.69
N ASP A 187 4.97 -8.33 -10.28
CA ASP A 187 6.17 -8.53 -11.06
C ASP A 187 5.90 -9.57 -12.16
N PRO A 188 5.90 -9.19 -13.45
CA PRO A 188 5.59 -10.11 -14.53
C PRO A 188 6.65 -11.21 -14.73
N GLN A 189 7.87 -11.05 -14.18
CA GLN A 189 8.92 -12.06 -14.35
C GLN A 189 8.79 -13.21 -13.36
N THR A 190 8.31 -12.91 -12.15
CA THR A 190 8.25 -13.89 -11.05
C THR A 190 6.81 -14.23 -10.65
N GLY A 191 5.83 -13.46 -11.11
CA GLY A 191 4.44 -13.52 -10.64
C GLY A 191 4.25 -13.00 -9.21
N SER A 192 5.30 -12.45 -8.59
CA SER A 192 5.26 -12.03 -7.20
C SER A 192 4.43 -10.76 -7.02
N VAL A 193 3.69 -10.71 -5.91
CA VAL A 193 2.87 -9.57 -5.51
C VAL A 193 3.61 -8.77 -4.44
N PRO A 194 3.79 -7.44 -4.61
CA PRO A 194 4.44 -6.64 -3.59
C PRO A 194 3.61 -6.54 -2.31
N TYR A 195 4.28 -6.31 -1.20
CA TYR A 195 3.66 -5.93 0.08
C TYR A 195 4.52 -4.92 0.82
N GLY A 196 3.91 -4.19 1.75
CA GLY A 196 4.59 -3.23 2.61
C GLY A 196 4.12 -3.25 4.05
N PHE A 197 5.00 -2.84 4.96
CA PHE A 197 4.69 -2.63 6.38
C PHE A 197 5.78 -1.83 7.09
N TRP A 198 5.45 -1.24 8.23
CA TRP A 198 6.45 -0.79 9.20
C TRP A 198 6.89 -1.95 10.10
N TYR A 199 8.20 -2.16 10.25
CA TYR A 199 8.75 -3.21 11.11
C TYR A 199 9.48 -2.65 12.31
N ARG A 200 8.97 -2.94 13.53
CA ARG A 200 9.56 -2.45 14.78
C ARG A 200 10.94 -3.07 15.06
N GLY A 201 11.17 -4.32 14.64
CA GLY A 201 12.43 -5.02 14.88
C GLY A 201 13.61 -4.36 14.20
N SER A 202 13.48 -4.10 12.89
CA SER A 202 14.51 -3.41 12.11
C SER A 202 14.36 -1.88 12.12
N ARG A 203 13.25 -1.34 12.64
CA ARG A 203 12.97 0.10 12.78
C ARG A 203 12.89 0.82 11.44
N GLN A 204 12.24 0.20 10.46
CA GLN A 204 12.23 0.66 9.07
C GLN A 204 10.89 0.35 8.40
N LEU A 205 10.60 1.08 7.33
CA LEU A 205 9.55 0.73 6.38
C LEU A 205 10.10 -0.36 5.45
N GLU A 206 9.36 -1.44 5.28
CA GLU A 206 9.78 -2.55 4.42
C GLU A 206 8.89 -2.67 3.19
N LEU A 207 9.53 -2.91 2.04
CA LEU A 207 8.88 -3.32 0.80
C LEU A 207 9.50 -4.62 0.29
N SER A 208 8.66 -5.62 0.07
CA SER A 208 9.08 -6.93 -0.42
C SER A 208 8.00 -7.53 -1.31
N ALA A 209 8.15 -8.79 -1.71
CA ALA A 209 7.20 -9.49 -2.57
C ALA A 209 7.02 -10.94 -2.12
N GLY A 210 5.85 -11.50 -2.43
CA GLY A 210 5.51 -12.88 -2.11
C GLY A 210 4.69 -13.53 -3.22
N SER A 211 4.56 -14.86 -3.16
CA SER A 211 3.71 -15.58 -4.10
C SER A 211 2.24 -15.17 -3.92
N PRO A 212 1.45 -15.05 -5.01
CA PRO A 212 0.04 -14.71 -4.94
C PRO A 212 -0.82 -15.75 -4.22
N GLY A 213 -0.29 -16.96 -3.99
CA GLY A 213 -0.92 -18.01 -3.19
C GLY A 213 -0.40 -18.08 -1.75
N SER A 214 0.53 -17.21 -1.35
CA SER A 214 1.03 -17.19 0.03
C SER A 214 0.00 -16.57 0.96
N GLN A 215 -0.42 -17.35 1.95
CA GLN A 215 -1.20 -16.86 3.07
C GLN A 215 -0.25 -16.63 4.24
N PHE A 216 0.09 -15.37 4.48
CA PHE A 216 0.69 -14.97 5.74
C PHE A 216 -0.47 -14.51 6.61
N GLY A 217 -0.81 -15.31 7.63
CA GLY A 217 -2.15 -15.34 8.24
C GLY A 217 -2.67 -14.07 8.91
N LEU A 218 -1.94 -12.96 8.77
CA LEU A 218 -2.14 -11.68 9.43
C LEU A 218 -1.85 -10.51 8.48
N TRP A 219 -1.75 -10.76 7.18
CA TRP A 219 -1.61 -9.73 6.15
C TRP A 219 -2.95 -9.54 5.47
N GLY A 220 -3.19 -8.34 4.95
CA GLY A 220 -4.43 -8.03 4.23
C GLY A 220 -4.21 -7.15 3.04
N THR A 221 -5.28 -6.56 2.52
CA THR A 221 -5.21 -5.52 1.49
C THR A 221 -6.07 -4.34 1.92
N ALA A 222 -5.73 -3.14 1.45
CA ALA A 222 -6.60 -1.99 1.56
C ALA A 222 -7.05 -1.61 0.14
N PRO A 223 -8.33 -1.78 -0.20
CA PRO A 223 -8.82 -1.38 -1.52
C PRO A 223 -9.01 0.13 -1.58
N THR A 224 -9.19 0.64 -2.80
CA THR A 224 -9.36 2.06 -3.05
C THR A 224 -10.31 2.30 -4.22
N VAL A 225 -11.16 3.31 -4.12
CA VAL A 225 -11.98 3.79 -5.24
C VAL A 225 -11.21 4.89 -5.95
N ARG A 226 -11.18 4.87 -7.29
CA ARG A 226 -10.50 5.90 -8.08
C ARG A 226 -11.52 6.80 -8.76
N LEU A 227 -11.30 8.10 -8.71
CA LEU A 227 -12.05 9.03 -9.53
C LEU A 227 -11.71 8.77 -11.00
N ILE A 228 -12.75 8.66 -11.83
CA ILE A 228 -12.60 8.51 -13.27
C ILE A 228 -12.47 9.90 -13.89
N GLY A 229 -11.45 10.07 -14.73
CA GLY A 229 -11.24 11.28 -15.52
C GLY A 229 -12.34 11.45 -16.57
N VAL A 230 -12.63 12.71 -16.90
CA VAL A 230 -13.57 13.11 -17.96
C VAL A 230 -12.87 13.14 -19.31
#